data_AF-A0A5B7FJW6-F1
#
_entry.id   AF-A0A5B7FJW6-F1
#
_cell.length_a   1.000
_cell.length_b   1.000
_cell.length_c   1.000
_cell.angle_alpha   90.00
_cell.angle_beta   90.00
_cell.angle_gamma   90.00
#
_symmetry.space_group_name_H-M   'P 1'
#
loop_
_entity.id
_entity.type
_entity.pdbx_description
1 polymer ?
#
loop_
_entity_poly.entity_id
_entity_poly.type
_entity_poly.pdbx_seq_one_letter_code
_entity_poly.pdbx_strand_id
1 'polypeptide(L)' 'MVPIITVSEPPTEETCSRKLNITAKVETGEKLHEVGRFYSTNESTLCNLVKCKDAIKNAVPE' A
#
# COMPACT_ATOMS: atom_id res chain seq x y z
N MET A 1 31.23 -16.10 6.66
CA MET A 1 30.95 -14.70 6.29
C MET A 1 30.05 -14.76 5.06
N VAL A 2 28.73 -14.66 5.26
CA VAL A 2 27.73 -14.82 4.20
C VAL A 2 27.44 -13.42 3.65
N PRO A 3 27.46 -13.19 2.33
CA PRO A 3 27.16 -11.87 1.79
C PRO A 3 25.70 -11.52 2.09
N ILE A 4 25.49 -10.35 2.68
CA ILE A 4 24.17 -9.74 2.85
C ILE A 4 23.71 -9.37 1.45
N ILE A 5 22.88 -10.20 0.85
CA ILE A 5 22.14 -9.87 -0.37
C ILE A 5 21.15 -8.78 0.04
N THR A 6 21.53 -7.53 -0.19
CA THR A 6 20.61 -6.41 -0.27
C THR A 6 19.65 -6.71 -1.42
N VAL A 7 18.50 -7.28 -1.11
CA VAL A 7 17.38 -7.32 -2.04
C VAL A 7 16.88 -5.87 -2.14
N SER A 8 17.50 -5.11 -3.04
CA SER A 8 16.89 -3.91 -3.59
C SER A 8 15.73 -4.37 -4.47
N GLU A 9 14.57 -4.55 -3.86
CA GLU A 9 13.32 -4.78 -4.59
C GLU A 9 13.01 -3.55 -5.46
N PRO A 10 12.72 -3.72 -6.78
CA PRO A 10 12.35 -2.61 -7.65
C PRO A 10 10.93 -2.12 -7.33
N PRO A 11 10.67 -0.81 -7.27
CA PRO A 11 9.39 -0.28 -6.82
C PRO A 11 8.43 -0.06 -8.00
N THR A 12 7.80 -1.10 -8.58
CA THR A 12 6.96 -0.80 -9.77
C THR A 12 5.66 -1.57 -10.03
N GLU A 13 5.30 -2.66 -9.34
CA GLU A 13 3.98 -3.29 -9.62
C GLU A 13 3.24 -3.77 -8.37
N GLU A 14 3.94 -4.47 -7.46
CA GLU A 14 3.36 -4.91 -6.18
C GLU A 14 2.84 -3.74 -5.34
N THR A 15 3.46 -2.57 -5.48
CA THR A 15 3.13 -1.39 -4.70
C THR A 15 1.75 -0.83 -5.05
N CYS A 16 1.33 -0.82 -6.32
CA CYS A 16 0.03 -0.25 -6.71
C CYS A 16 -1.12 -1.19 -6.33
N SER A 17 -0.99 -2.49 -6.57
CA SER A 17 -1.97 -3.50 -6.15
C SER A 17 -2.14 -3.55 -4.63
N ARG A 18 -1.05 -3.46 -3.88
CA ARG A 18 -1.09 -3.37 -2.40
C ARG A 18 -1.82 -2.10 -1.94
N LYS A 19 -1.52 -0.96 -2.56
CA LYS A 19 -2.17 0.32 -2.28
C LYS A 19 -3.68 0.27 -2.55
N LEU A 20 -4.10 -0.36 -3.66
CA LEU A 20 -5.51 -0.56 -3.99
C LEU A 20 -6.24 -1.44 -2.97
N ASN A 21 -5.61 -2.55 -2.54
CA ASN A 21 -6.17 -3.43 -1.53
C ASN A 21 -6.34 -2.72 -0.17
N ILE A 22 -5.35 -1.92 0.23
CA ILE A 22 -5.44 -1.05 1.41
C ILE A 22 -6.64 -0.12 1.30
N THR A 23 -6.80 0.59 0.18
CA THR A 23 -7.93 1.53 0.00
C THR A 23 -9.27 0.80 0.03
N ALA A 24 -9.38 -0.37 -0.59
CA ALA A 24 -10.62 -1.17 -0.59
C ALA A 24 -11.04 -1.57 0.84
N LYS A 25 -10.09 -2.02 1.67
CA LYS A 25 -10.34 -2.39 3.07
C LYS A 25 -10.83 -1.22 3.91
N VAL A 26 -10.21 -0.05 3.74
CA VAL A 26 -10.64 1.17 4.45
C VAL A 26 -12.02 1.61 3.97
N GLU A 27 -12.34 1.52 2.67
CA GLU A 27 -13.65 1.85 2.13
C GLU A 27 -14.76 0.89 2.60
N THR A 28 -14.44 -0.39 2.83
CA THR A 28 -15.38 -1.35 3.44
C THR A 28 -15.65 -1.08 4.93
N GLY A 29 -15.02 -0.07 5.52
CA GLY A 29 -15.24 0.35 6.90
C GLY A 29 -14.32 -0.32 7.93
N GLU A 30 -13.25 -1.00 7.49
CA GLU A 30 -12.22 -1.48 8.43
C GLU A 30 -11.54 -0.29 9.12
N LYS A 31 -11.19 -0.43 10.39
CA LYS A 31 -10.53 0.63 11.15
C LYS A 31 -9.14 0.87 10.60
N LEU A 32 -8.79 2.14 10.35
CA LEU A 32 -7.45 2.56 9.90
C LEU A 32 -6.34 1.96 10.76
N HIS A 33 -6.54 1.89 12.07
CA HIS A 33 -5.59 1.30 13.00
C HIS A 33 -5.33 -0.20 12.74
N GLU A 34 -6.36 -0.97 12.43
CA GLU A 34 -6.23 -2.42 12.14
C GLU A 34 -5.59 -2.65 10.78
N VAL A 35 -6.03 -1.91 9.76
CA VAL A 35 -5.43 -1.94 8.42
C VAL A 35 -3.96 -1.53 8.47
N GLY A 36 -3.63 -0.50 9.24
CA GLY A 36 -2.26 -0.02 9.42
C GLY A 36 -1.36 -1.06 10.09
N ARG A 37 -1.89 -1.74 11.12
CA ARG A 37 -1.15 -2.83 11.76
C ARG A 37 -0.93 -4.01 10.81
N PHE A 38 -1.94 -4.39 10.03
CA PHE A 38 -1.87 -5.51 9.09
C PHE A 38 -0.86 -5.28 7.97
N TYR A 39 -0.85 -4.07 7.40
CA TYR A 39 0.07 -3.69 6.31
C TYR A 39 1.37 -3.05 6.80
N SER A 40 1.60 -3.01 8.12
CA SER A 40 2.72 -2.31 8.76
C SER A 40 2.91 -0.88 8.21
N THR A 41 1.80 -0.15 8.07
CA THR A 41 1.72 1.18 7.46
C THR A 41 1.10 2.18 8.42
N ASN A 42 1.66 3.38 8.48
CA ASN A 42 1.17 4.44 9.37
C ASN A 42 -0.19 4.97 8.92
N GLU A 43 -1.04 5.36 9.88
CA GLU A 43 -2.38 5.89 9.61
C GLU A 43 -2.36 7.14 8.70
N SER A 44 -1.34 7.99 8.85
CA SER A 44 -1.16 9.14 7.96
C SER A 44 -0.96 8.72 6.49
N THR A 45 -0.17 7.66 6.27
CA THR A 45 0.04 7.09 4.94
C THR A 45 -1.24 6.46 4.39
N LEU A 46 -2.01 5.76 5.22
CA LEU A 46 -3.31 5.21 4.83
C LEU A 46 -4.30 6.31 4.42
N CYS A 47 -4.34 7.42 5.17
CA CYS A 47 -5.20 8.55 4.87
C CYS A 47 -4.84 9.18 3.52
N ASN A 48 -3.55 9.36 3.24
CA ASN A 48 -3.08 9.84 1.93
C ASN A 48 -3.42 8.86 0.81
N LEU A 49 -3.31 7.56 1.08
CA LEU A 49 -3.69 6.49 0.15
C LEU A 49 -5.15 6.57 -0.26
N VAL A 50 -6.06 6.76 0.70
CA VAL A 50 -7.49 6.91 0.44
C VAL A 50 -7.77 8.19 -0.36
N LYS A 51 -7.10 9.30 -0.03
CA LYS A 51 -7.24 10.57 -0.77
C LYS A 51 -6.74 10.47 -2.21
N CYS A 52 -5.70 9.67 -2.46
CA CYS A 52 -5.10 9.51 -3.78
C CYS A 52 -5.61 8.26 -4.51
N LYS A 53 -6.65 7.57 -4.03
CA LYS A 53 -7.11 6.29 -4.59
C LYS A 53 -7.40 6.37 -6.09
N ASP A 54 -8.00 7.47 -6.55
CA ASP A 54 -8.39 7.65 -7.95
C ASP A 54 -7.17 7.81 -8.85
N ALA A 55 -6.14 8.52 -8.38
CA ALA A 55 -4.86 8.61 -9.06
C ALA A 55 -4.14 7.25 -9.10
N ILE A 56 -4.24 6.46 -8.03
CA ILE A 56 -3.64 5.11 -7.96
C ILE A 56 -4.35 4.16 -8.94
N LYS A 57 -5.69 4.20 -9.03
CA LYS A 57 -6.47 3.41 -10.00
C LYS A 57 -6.10 3.72 -11.45
N ASN A 58 -5.93 5.00 -11.79
CA ASN A 58 -5.53 5.41 -13.14
C ASN A 58 -4.05 5.12 -13.45
N ALA A 59 -3.21 4.91 -12.44
CA ALA A 59 -1.80 4.59 -12.61
C ALA A 59 -1.52 3.09 -12.81
N VAL A 60 -2.51 2.21 -12.59
CA VAL A 60 -2.41 0.79 -12.94
C VAL A 60 -2.90 0.65 -14.38
N PRO A 61 -2.01 0.44 -15.37
CA PRO A 61 -2.44 0.11 -16.73
C PRO A 61 -3.17 -1.25 -16.71
N GLU A 62 -4.26 -1.34 -17.46
CA GLU A 62 -5.07 -2.55 -17.65
C GLU A 62 -4.26 -3.72 -18.24
#